data_AF-A0A838QU09-F1
#
_entry.id   AF-A0A838QU09-F1
#
_cell.length_a   1.000
_cell.length_b   1.000
_cell.length_c   1.000
_cell.angle_alpha   90.00
_cell.angle_beta   90.00
_cell.angle_gamma   90.00
#
_symmetry.space_group_name_H-M   'P 1'
#
loop_
_entity.id
_entity.type
_entity.pdbx_description
1 polymer ?
#
loop_
_entity_poly.entity_id
_entity_poly.type
_entity_poly.pdbx_seq_one_letter_code
_entity_poly.pdbx_strand_id
1 'polypeptide(L)'
;ATADAIRDGLAPTGVKLEDRAGGTEWTGGGERALEQVVRVLIDLRQTARKNKDFATSDAIRDRLAAIGVKLEDRGGETEWVR
;
A
#
# COMPACT_ATOMS: atom_id res chain seq x y z
N ALA A 1 7.38 7.25 11.17
CA ALA A 1 6.89 5.90 11.55
C ALA A 1 6.16 5.23 10.39
N THR A 2 4.93 5.62 10.05
CA THR A 2 4.18 5.01 8.92
C THR A 2 4.69 5.41 7.55
N ALA A 3 5.04 6.69 7.36
CA ALA A 3 5.60 7.18 6.08
C ALA A 3 6.95 6.53 5.76
N ASP A 4 7.80 6.33 6.77
CA ASP A 4 9.10 5.69 6.60
C ASP A 4 8.96 4.21 6.24
N ALA A 5 8.02 3.50 6.88
CA ALA A 5 7.74 2.09 6.54
C ALA A 5 7.28 1.92 5.08
N ILE A 6 6.48 2.88 4.57
CA ILE A 6 6.07 2.88 3.16
C ILE A 6 7.26 3.17 2.24
N ARG A 7 8.12 4.14 2.60
CA ARG A 7 9.33 4.50 1.83
C ARG A 7 10.30 3.31 1.75
N ASP A 8 10.56 2.66 2.88
CA ASP A 8 11.48 1.53 2.97
C ASP A 8 10.94 0.28 2.26
N GLY A 9 9.63 0.02 2.34
CA GLY A 9 8.99 -1.09 1.65
C GLY A 9 9.03 -0.97 0.13
N LEU A 10 9.09 0.26 -0.39
CA LEU A 10 9.08 0.52 -1.83
C LEU A 10 10.48 0.62 -2.45
N ALA A 11 11.51 0.91 -1.66
CA ALA A 11 12.89 1.04 -2.15
C ALA A 11 13.41 -0.16 -2.99
N PRO A 12 13.13 -1.44 -2.65
CA PRO A 12 13.57 -2.59 -3.44
C PRO A 12 12.95 -2.67 -4.85
N THR A 13 11.89 -1.91 -5.10
CA THR A 13 11.07 -1.99 -6.32
C THR A 13 11.48 -0.95 -7.36
N GLY A 14 12.50 -0.14 -7.06
CA GLY A 14 12.94 0.97 -7.90
C GLY A 14 11.98 2.17 -7.87
N VAL A 15 11.00 2.14 -6.96
CA VAL A 15 10.06 3.21 -6.65
C VAL A 15 10.72 4.14 -5.63
N LYS A 16 10.90 5.41 -5.99
CA LYS A 16 11.35 6.47 -5.08
C LYS A 16 10.16 7.32 -4.66
N LEU A 17 9.97 7.49 -3.37
CA LEU A 17 9.03 8.45 -2.80
C LEU A 17 9.76 9.72 -2.35
N GLU A 18 9.33 10.86 -2.87
CA GLU A 18 9.84 12.18 -2.52
C GLU A 18 8.74 13.03 -1.91
N ASP A 19 8.97 13.58 -0.72
CA ASP A 19 8.05 14.52 -0.10
C ASP A 19 8.30 15.93 -0.68
N ARG A 20 7.24 16.52 -1.25
CA ARG A 20 7.21 17.85 -1.87
C ARG A 20 6.22 18.73 -1.11
N ALA A 21 6.29 20.04 -1.32
CA ALA A 21 5.38 21.00 -0.67
C ALA A 21 3.87 20.73 -0.94
N GLY A 22 3.53 19.96 -1.98
CA GLY A 22 2.16 19.58 -2.34
C GLY A 22 1.75 18.15 -1.96
N GLY A 23 2.61 17.36 -1.32
CA GLY A 23 2.36 15.95 -0.99
C GLY A 23 3.54 15.04 -1.32
N THR A 24 3.30 13.72 -1.29
CA THR A 24 4.31 12.71 -1.62
C THR A 24 4.20 12.32 -3.09
N GLU A 25 5.27 12.53 -3.85
CA GLU A 25 5.38 12.12 -5.26
C GLU A 25 6.15 10.81 -5.37
N TRP A 26 5.78 10.00 -6.36
CA TRP A 26 6.47 8.76 -6.70
C TRP A 26 7.13 8.88 -8.08
N THR A 27 8.41 8.49 -8.18
CA THR A 27 9.14 8.33 -9.45
C THR A 27 9.79 6.95 -9.59
N GLY A 28 9.99 6.50 -10.83
CA GLY A 28 10.63 5.20 -11.15
C GLY A 28 9.68 4.01 -11.02
N GLY A 29 10.20 2.79 -11.20
CA GLY A 29 9.40 1.56 -11.18
C GLY A 29 8.74 1.24 -12.54
N GLY A 30 9.06 0.06 -13.09
CA GLY A 30 8.50 -0.40 -14.37
C GLY A 30 7.03 -0.82 -14.27
N GLU A 31 6.54 -1.58 -15.25
CA GLU A 31 5.14 -2.05 -15.33
C GLU A 31 4.63 -2.74 -14.05
N ARG A 32 5.53 -3.30 -13.22
CA ARG A 32 5.25 -3.96 -11.95
C ARG A 32 5.16 -3.03 -10.74
N ALA A 33 5.50 -1.76 -10.85
CA ALA A 33 5.58 -0.87 -9.70
C ALA A 33 4.22 -0.64 -9.05
N LEU A 34 3.15 -0.60 -9.84
CA LEU A 34 1.79 -0.59 -9.33
C LEU A 34 1.50 -1.83 -8.47
N GLU A 35 1.84 -3.04 -8.95
CA GLU A 35 1.64 -4.28 -8.18
C GLU A 35 2.37 -4.26 -6.84
N GLN A 36 3.58 -3.68 -6.83
CA GLN A 36 4.39 -3.58 -5.62
C GLN A 36 3.84 -2.54 -4.63
N VAL A 37 3.37 -1.40 -5.13
CA VAL A 37 2.69 -0.39 -4.30
C VAL A 37 1.44 -0.99 -3.66
N VAL A 38 0.65 -1.74 -4.43
CA VAL A 38 -0.53 -2.44 -3.90
C VAL A 38 -0.13 -3.46 -2.82
N ARG A 39 0.95 -4.22 -3.00
CA ARG A 39 1.47 -5.16 -1.98
C ARG A 39 1.84 -4.45 -0.68
N VAL A 40 2.58 -3.34 -0.75
CA VAL A 40 2.95 -2.54 0.44
C VAL A 40 1.71 -2.03 1.18
N LEU A 41 0.67 -1.59 0.46
CA LEU A 41 -0.58 -1.15 1.06
C LEU A 41 -1.35 -2.31 1.73
N ILE A 42 -1.33 -3.50 1.13
CA ILE A 42 -1.90 -4.72 1.72
C ILE A 42 -1.18 -5.08 3.03
N ASP A 43 0.15 -5.04 3.05
CA ASP A 43 0.95 -5.33 4.25
C ASP A 43 0.70 -4.32 5.37
N LEU A 44 0.57 -3.03 5.00
CA LEU A 44 0.22 -1.98 5.95
C LEU A 44 -1.18 -2.19 6.55
N ARG A 45 -2.16 -2.57 5.71
CA ARG A 45 -3.51 -2.93 6.16
C ARG A 45 -3.47 -4.10 7.13
N GLN A 46 -2.71 -5.16 6.84
CA GLN A 46 -2.59 -6.34 7.71
C GLN A 46 -1.94 -5.98 9.04
N THR A 47 -0.91 -5.14 9.02
CA THR A 47 -0.26 -4.62 10.23
C THR A 47 -1.24 -3.80 11.08
N ALA A 48 -2.04 -2.92 10.45
CA ALA A 48 -3.08 -2.16 11.13
C ALA A 48 -4.12 -3.08 11.79
N ARG A 49 -4.58 -4.15 11.11
CA ARG A 49 -5.49 -5.16 11.70
C ARG A 49 -4.86 -5.86 12.90
N LYS A 50 -3.60 -6.29 12.80
CA LYS A 50 -2.88 -6.95 13.91
C LYS A 50 -2.77 -6.03 15.13
N ASN A 51 -2.57 -4.74 14.89
CA ASN A 51 -2.50 -3.71 15.94
C ASN A 51 -3.89 -3.25 16.44
N LYS A 52 -4.98 -3.82 15.93
CA LYS A 52 -6.37 -3.41 16.20
C LYS A 52 -6.68 -1.97 15.79
N ASP A 53 -5.89 -1.40 14.89
CA ASP A 53 -6.18 -0.12 14.24
C ASP A 53 -7.11 -0.36 13.03
N PHE A 54 -8.38 -0.59 13.34
CA PHE A 54 -9.39 -0.86 12.32
C PHE A 54 -9.67 0.35 11.44
N ALA A 55 -9.56 1.57 11.98
CA ALA A 55 -9.77 2.80 11.23
C ALA A 55 -8.77 2.95 10.08
N THR A 56 -7.47 2.75 10.37
CA THR A 56 -6.43 2.78 9.32
C THR A 56 -6.59 1.62 8.34
N SER A 57 -6.95 0.43 8.83
CA SER A 57 -7.18 -0.73 7.98
C SER A 57 -8.31 -0.52 6.96
N ASP A 58 -9.44 0.01 7.43
CA ASP A 58 -10.60 0.33 6.59
C ASP A 58 -10.28 1.45 5.61
N ALA A 59 -9.59 2.51 6.05
CA ALA A 59 -9.18 3.60 5.16
C ALA A 59 -8.30 3.11 3.98
N ILE A 60 -7.40 2.15 4.22
CA ILE A 60 -6.57 1.56 3.15
C ILE A 60 -7.44 0.74 2.19
N ARG A 61 -8.33 -0.11 2.71
CA ARG A 61 -9.27 -0.91 1.89
C ARG A 61 -10.11 -0.01 0.99
N ASP A 62 -10.69 1.03 1.55
CA ASP A 62 -11.63 1.90 0.85
C ASP A 62 -10.93 2.75 -0.22
N ARG A 63 -9.71 3.22 0.05
CA ARG A 63 -8.88 3.94 -0.94
C ARG A 63 -8.46 3.04 -2.10
N LEU A 64 -8.11 1.79 -1.84
CA LEU A 64 -7.80 0.81 -2.89
C LEU A 64 -9.05 0.49 -3.73
N ALA A 65 -10.21 0.28 -3.09
CA ALA A 65 -11.46 0.05 -3.79
C ALA A 65 -11.85 1.25 -4.69
N ALA A 66 -11.62 2.48 -4.23
CA ALA A 66 -11.91 3.70 -4.99
C ALA A 66 -11.09 3.82 -6.29
N ILE A 67 -9.92 3.19 -6.37
CA ILE A 67 -9.08 3.14 -7.59
C ILE A 67 -9.27 1.85 -8.38
N GLY A 68 -10.30 1.06 -8.06
CA GLY A 68 -10.63 -0.19 -8.75
C GLY A 68 -9.81 -1.40 -8.29
N VAL A 69 -9.09 -1.33 -7.18
CA VAL A 69 -8.35 -2.46 -6.60
C VAL A 69 -9.17 -3.06 -5.47
N LYS A 70 -9.75 -4.25 -5.69
CA LYS A 70 -10.52 -4.96 -4.67
C LYS A 70 -9.63 -5.96 -3.95
N LEU A 71 -9.64 -5.90 -2.62
CA LEU A 71 -8.92 -6.85 -1.77
C LEU A 71 -9.84 -8.00 -1.35
N GLU A 72 -9.37 -9.23 -1.49
CA GLU A 72 -10.06 -10.44 -1.05
C GLU A 72 -9.16 -11.23 -0.10
N ASP A 73 -9.65 -11.48 1.12
CA ASP A 73 -8.92 -12.30 2.10
C ASP A 73 -9.31 -13.78 1.89
N ARG A 74 -8.35 -14.65 1.54
CA ARG A 74 -8.55 -16.08 1.32
C ARG A 74 -7.54 -16.90 2.11
N GLY A 75 -8.01 -17.71 3.05
CA GLY A 75 -7.15 -18.64 3.81
C GLY A 75 -6.06 -17.99 4.67
N GLY A 76 -6.15 -16.67 4.95
CA GLY A 76 -5.12 -15.91 5.66
C GLY A 76 -4.18 -15.11 4.76
N GLU A 77 -4.27 -15.29 3.44
CA GLU A 77 -3.60 -14.47 2.45
C GLU A 77 -4.57 -13.42 1.89
N THR A 78 -4.07 -12.22 1.56
CA THR A 78 -4.86 -11.19 0.87
C THR A 78 -4.48 -11.21 -0.61
N GLU A 79 -5.40 -11.67 -1.44
CA GLU A 79 -5.33 -11.51 -2.89
C GLU A 79 -5.98 -10.18 -3.29
N TRP A 80 -5.63 -9.68 -4.47
CA TRP A 80 -6.29 -8.50 -5.03
C TRP A 80 -6.65 -8.71 -6.50
N VAL A 81 -7.75 -8.11 -6.90
CA VAL A 81 -8.26 -8.12 -8.28
C VAL A 81 -8.51 -6.67 -8.73
N ARG A 82 -8.34 -6.44 -10.03
CA ARG A 82 -8.63 -5.18 -10.71
C ARG A 82 -9.83 -5.35 -11.64
#